data_AF-A0A829GDH9-F1
#
_entry.id   AF-A0A829GDH9-F1
#
_cell.length_a   1.000
_cell.length_b   1.000
_cell.length_c   1.000
_cell.angle_alpha   90.00
_cell.angle_beta   90.00
_cell.angle_gamma   90.00
#
_symmetry.space_group_name_H-M   'P 1'
#
loop_
_entity.id
_entity.type
_entity.pdbx_description
1 polymer ?
#
loop_
_entity_poly.entity_id
_entity_poly.type
_entity_poly.pdbx_seq_one_letter_code
_entity_poly.pdbx_strand_id
1 'polypeptide(L)' 'MNTFIFDIDGTLLDNVEAYLYGLQKTLRRHGREVPIHELTWTNGRAGVDSLAELGFS' A
#
# COMPACT_ATOMS: atom_id res chain seq x y z
N MET A 1 -5.97 -9.19 -31.75
CA MET A 1 -6.49 -8.53 -30.53
C MET A 1 -5.35 -7.67 -30.00
N ASN A 2 -5.44 -6.34 -30.11
CA ASN A 2 -4.29 -5.44 -29.90
C ASN A 2 -4.52 -4.43 -28.76
N THR A 3 -5.26 -4.83 -27.72
CA THR A 3 -5.52 -3.97 -26.56
C THR A 3 -4.97 -4.64 -25.32
N PHE A 4 -4.12 -3.91 -24.60
CA PHE A 4 -3.53 -4.32 -23.34
C PHE A 4 -3.94 -3.32 -22.26
N ILE A 5 -4.26 -3.83 -21.08
CA ILE A 5 -4.58 -3.02 -19.90
C ILE A 5 -3.54 -3.38 -18.85
N PHE A 6 -2.91 -2.36 -18.27
CA PHE A 6 -1.90 -2.50 -17.26
C PHE A 6 -2.33 -1.73 -16.02
N ASP A 7 -2.06 -2.33 -14.87
CA ASP A 7 -2.00 -1.61 -13.61
C ASP A 7 -0.74 -0.70 -13.58
N ILE A 8 -0.65 0.21 -12.62
CA ILE A 8 0.44 1.17 -12.52
C ILE A 8 1.49 0.67 -11.53
N ASP A 9 1.13 0.58 -10.25
CA ASP A 9 2.08 0.39 -9.14
C ASP A 9 2.51 -1.08 -9.04
N GLY A 10 3.82 -1.33 -9.15
CA GLY A 10 4.37 -2.68 -9.23
C GLY A 10 4.16 -3.38 -10.57
N THR A 11 3.53 -2.71 -11.56
CA THR A 11 3.36 -3.23 -12.93
C THR A 11 4.13 -2.38 -13.94
N LEU A 12 3.79 -1.10 -14.08
CA LEU A 12 4.49 -0.16 -14.95
C LEU A 12 5.56 0.62 -14.20
N LEU A 13 5.36 0.85 -12.89
CA LEU A 13 6.28 1.59 -12.03
C LEU A 13 6.75 0.69 -10.87
N ASP A 14 8.06 0.67 -10.62
CA ASP A 14 8.63 0.03 -9.44
C ASP A 14 8.64 1.02 -8.26
N ASN A 15 7.46 1.24 -7.67
CA ASN A 15 7.24 2.27 -6.66
C ASN A 15 6.47 1.76 -5.43
N VAL A 16 6.29 0.45 -5.29
CA VAL A 16 5.47 -0.14 -4.22
C VAL A 16 6.01 0.25 -2.85
N GLU A 17 7.32 0.13 -2.66
CA GLU A 17 7.96 0.49 -1.40
C GLU A 17 7.78 1.98 -1.07
N ALA A 18 7.80 2.85 -2.09
CA ALA A 18 7.74 4.30 -1.93
C ALA A 18 6.44 4.76 -1.25
N TYR A 19 5.28 4.24 -1.66
CA TYR A 19 4.02 4.62 -1.03
C TYR A 19 3.83 3.91 0.34
N LEU A 20 4.39 2.71 0.52
CA LEU A 20 4.37 2.00 1.81
C LEU A 20 5.12 2.77 2.91
N TYR A 21 6.16 3.54 2.57
CA TYR A 21 6.78 4.48 3.52
C TYR A 21 5.79 5.52 4.06
N GLY A 22 4.88 6.01 3.21
CA GLY A 22 3.82 6.93 3.60
C GLY A 22 2.84 6.32 4.60
N LEU A 23 2.41 5.09 4.33
CA LEU A 23 1.56 4.31 5.24
C LEU A 23 2.28 4.04 6.57
N GLN A 24 3.50 3.51 6.54
CA GLN A 24 4.29 3.23 7.75
C GLN A 24 4.49 4.50 8.59
N LYS A 25 4.82 5.63 7.95
CA LYS A 25 4.96 6.92 8.64
C LYS A 25 3.66 7.34 9.32
N THR A 26 2.52 7.08 8.70
CA THR A 26 1.20 7.34 9.28
C THR A 26 0.95 6.43 10.49
N LEU A 27 1.20 5.12 10.37
CA LEU A 27 1.07 4.16 11.47
C LEU A 27 1.93 4.55 12.68
N ARG A 28 3.18 4.95 12.46
CA ARG A 28 4.08 5.43 13.52
C ARG A 28 3.52 6.65 14.26
N ARG A 29 2.86 7.59 13.57
CA ARG A 29 2.20 8.74 14.20
C ARG A 29 1.03 8.33 15.11
N HIS A 30 0.46 7.16 14.88
CA HIS A 30 -0.58 6.55 15.73
C HIS A 30 0.00 5.51 16.72
N GLY A 31 1.31 5.54 16.98
CA GLY A 31 1.97 4.67 17.97
C GLY A 31 2.15 3.22 17.52
N ARG A 32 2.08 2.94 16.21
CA ARG A 32 2.23 1.59 15.66
C ARG A 32 3.51 1.45 14.86
N GLU A 33 4.44 0.67 15.40
CA GLU A 33 5.69 0.26 14.77
C GLU A 33 5.45 -1.01 13.94
N VAL A 34 5.20 -0.87 12.63
CA VAL A 34 5.01 -2.00 11.71
C VAL A 34 6.10 -1.99 10.64
N PRO A 35 6.86 -3.09 10.44
CA PRO A 35 7.83 -3.20 9.34
C PRO A 35 7.19 -3.06 7.96
N ILE A 36 7.90 -2.46 6.99
CA ILE A 36 7.36 -2.24 5.63
C ILE A 36 6.95 -3.55 4.94
N HIS A 37 7.74 -4.62 5.10
CA HIS A 37 7.45 -5.90 4.47
C HIS A 37 6.11 -6.49 4.94
N GLU A 38 5.67 -6.18 6.17
CA GLU A 38 4.36 -6.58 6.71
C GLU A 38 3.19 -5.74 6.16
N LEU A 39 3.46 -4.64 5.43
CA LEU A 39 2.44 -3.78 4.83
C LEU A 39 2.22 -4.09 3.33
N THR A 40 3.01 -4.99 2.74
CA THR A 40 2.98 -5.31 1.30
C THR A 40 1.64 -5.84 0.82
N TRP A 41 0.85 -6.48 1.70
CA TRP A 41 -0.50 -6.96 1.39
C TRP A 41 -1.49 -5.84 1.03
N THR A 42 -1.16 -4.58 1.33
CA THR A 42 -1.99 -3.42 0.97
C THR A 42 -1.82 -3.00 -0.50
N ASN A 43 -0.83 -3.53 -1.22
CA ASN A 43 -0.59 -3.16 -2.62
C ASN A 43 -1.75 -3.56 -3.54
N GLY A 44 -2.15 -2.65 -4.43
CA GLY A 44 -3.26 -2.82 -5.34
C GLY A 44 -4.65 -2.87 -4.69
N ARG A 45 -4.76 -2.62 -3.38
CA ARG A 45 -6.04 -2.59 -2.64
C ARG A 45 -6.54 -1.17 -2.46
N ALA A 46 -7.85 -1.01 -2.31
CA ALA A 46 -8.42 0.27 -1.94
C ALA A 46 -7.93 0.67 -0.53
N GLY A 47 -7.42 1.90 -0.40
CA GLY A 47 -6.84 2.36 0.86
C GLY A 47 -7.82 2.32 2.04
N VAL A 48 -9.11 2.53 1.80
CA VAL A 48 -10.17 2.46 2.82
C VAL A 48 -10.29 1.05 3.42
N ASP A 49 -10.17 0.01 2.60
CA ASP A 49 -10.26 -1.39 3.06
C ASP A 49 -9.01 -1.77 3.85
N SER A 50 -7.84 -1.36 3.36
CA SER A 50 -6.56 -1.58 4.05
C SER A 50 -6.52 -0.87 5.41
N LEU A 51 -7.02 0.36 5.50
CA LEU A 51 -7.08 1.10 6.76
C LEU A 51 -8.07 0.47 7.75
N ALA A 52 -9.21 -0.01 7.27
CA ALA A 52 -10.18 -0.74 8.10
C ALA A 52 -9.58 -2.01 8.70
N GLU A 53 -8.88 -2.83 7.90
CA GLU A 53 -8.18 -4.02 8.37
C GLU A 53 -7.01 -3.69 9.31
N LEU A 54 -6.40 -2.51 9.15
CA LEU A 54 -5.43 -1.97 10.10
C LEU A 54 -6.10 -1.45 11.38
N GLY A 55 -7.42 -1.40 11.48
CA GLY A 55 -8.14 -0.94 12.69
C GLY A 55 -8.35 0.58 12.76
N PHE A 56 -8.32 1.28 11.62
CA PHE A 56 -8.77 2.67 11.51
C PHE A 56 -10.20 2.73 11.00
N SER A 57 -11.00 3.64 11.57
CA SER A 57 -12.42 3.86 11.23
C SER A 57 -12.67 5.31 10.82
#